data_AF-A0A516Q240-F1
#
_entry.id   AF-A0A516Q240-F1
#
_cell.length_a   1.000
_cell.length_b   1.000
_cell.length_c   1.000
_cell.angle_alpha   90.00
_cell.angle_beta   90.00
_cell.angle_gamma   90.00
#
_symmetry.space_group_name_H-M   'P 1'
#
loop_
_entity.id
_entity.type
_entity.pdbx_description
1 polymer ?
#
loop_
_entity_poly.entity_id
_entity_poly.type
_entity_poly.pdbx_seq_one_letter_code
_entity_poly.pdbx_strand_id
1 'polypeptide(L)'
;MKPKPRRRIVVVALAGCLVAVIAIGGRMLLADRSPDAPDAAPTVLKPGCPAVLPGISGANQDFFDLIVWEGHTYLRADDAQGSTLPETIRVGRQVTRVGCSLTDPASTNGNRVTLPPWPDRVATGLPAGTPFYAVRGFTSSCVLGVEHDAEVIAYVAVDLDHGDRPLC
;
A
#
# COMPACT_ATOMS: atom_id res chain seq x y z
N MET A 1 -72.26 -35.21 -31.40
CA MET A 1 -72.37 -33.81 -31.88
C MET A 1 -71.35 -32.94 -31.15
N LYS A 2 -70.80 -31.90 -31.77
CA LYS A 2 -70.02 -30.84 -31.09
C LYS A 2 -70.99 -29.89 -30.35
N PRO A 3 -70.56 -29.27 -29.24
CA PRO A 3 -70.07 -27.88 -29.40
C PRO A 3 -68.73 -27.59 -28.70
N LYS A 4 -67.88 -26.83 -29.40
CA LYS A 4 -66.88 -25.91 -28.82
C LYS A 4 -67.64 -24.66 -28.31
N PRO A 5 -67.17 -23.90 -27.31
CA PRO A 5 -65.95 -23.07 -27.43
C PRO A 5 -65.06 -23.23 -26.16
N ARG A 6 -64.28 -22.30 -25.59
CA ARG A 6 -63.90 -20.90 -25.89
C ARG A 6 -62.48 -20.66 -25.32
N ARG A 7 -61.61 -19.93 -26.03
CA ARG A 7 -60.29 -19.49 -25.53
C ARG A 7 -60.43 -18.32 -24.54
N ARG A 8 -59.70 -18.33 -23.41
CA ARG A 8 -59.08 -17.18 -22.70
C ARG A 8 -57.89 -17.74 -21.89
N ILE A 9 -56.63 -17.57 -22.32
CA ILE A 9 -55.74 -16.44 -21.99
C ILE A 9 -55.68 -16.15 -20.48
N VAL A 10 -54.63 -16.62 -19.81
CA VAL A 10 -53.91 -15.88 -18.75
C VAL A 10 -52.42 -16.21 -18.87
N VAL A 11 -51.65 -15.33 -19.52
CA VAL A 11 -50.17 -15.35 -19.48
C VAL A 11 -49.75 -14.42 -18.34
N VAL A 12 -49.79 -14.91 -17.09
CA VAL A 12 -49.35 -14.15 -15.89
C VAL A 12 -48.76 -15.11 -14.86
N ALA A 13 -47.54 -15.60 -15.10
CA ALA A 13 -46.86 -16.50 -14.15
C ALA A 13 -45.31 -16.48 -14.23
N LEU A 14 -44.69 -15.36 -14.68
CA LEU A 14 -43.22 -15.28 -14.83
C LEU A 14 -42.60 -13.91 -14.54
N ALA A 15 -43.36 -12.95 -14.00
CA ALA A 15 -42.88 -11.60 -13.66
C ALA A 15 -42.75 -11.34 -12.14
N GLY A 16 -43.17 -12.28 -11.28
CA GLY A 16 -43.20 -12.08 -9.82
C GLY A 16 -41.87 -12.38 -9.10
N CYS A 17 -41.15 -13.43 -9.51
CA CYS A 17 -40.00 -13.91 -8.72
C CYS A 17 -38.69 -13.15 -8.96
N LEU A 18 -38.53 -12.41 -10.07
CA LEU A 18 -37.24 -11.78 -10.39
C LEU A 18 -36.96 -10.49 -9.60
N VAL A 19 -38.00 -9.83 -9.06
CA VAL A 19 -37.85 -8.56 -8.33
C VAL A 19 -37.43 -8.77 -6.86
N ALA A 20 -37.80 -9.91 -6.26
CA ALA A 20 -37.52 -10.20 -4.85
C ALA A 20 -36.03 -10.46 -4.55
N VAL A 21 -35.28 -11.03 -5.49
CA VAL A 21 -33.86 -11.38 -5.28
C VAL A 21 -32.97 -10.13 -5.29
N ILE A 22 -33.28 -9.15 -6.15
CA ILE A 22 -32.51 -7.89 -6.27
C ILE A 22 -32.69 -7.03 -5.01
N ALA A 23 -33.88 -7.00 -4.41
CA ALA A 23 -34.17 -6.20 -3.22
C ALA A 23 -33.42 -6.65 -1.95
N ILE A 24 -33.08 -7.95 -1.85
CA ILE A 24 -32.34 -8.50 -0.70
C ILE A 24 -30.82 -8.43 -0.95
N GLY A 25 -30.35 -8.80 -2.15
CA GLY A 25 -28.93 -8.73 -2.50
C GLY A 25 -28.36 -7.31 -2.50
N GLY A 26 -29.15 -6.31 -2.92
CA GLY A 26 -28.71 -4.91 -3.00
C GLY A 26 -28.46 -4.23 -1.64
N ARG A 27 -28.95 -4.77 -0.52
CA ARG A 27 -28.75 -4.17 0.81
C ARG A 27 -27.49 -4.64 1.53
N MET A 28 -26.94 -5.82 1.18
CA MET A 28 -25.68 -6.29 1.76
C MET A 28 -24.44 -5.65 1.11
N LEU A 29 -24.55 -5.06 -0.08
CA LEU A 29 -23.44 -4.36 -0.76
C LEU A 29 -23.34 -2.86 -0.42
N LEU A 30 -24.21 -2.33 0.43
CA LEU A 30 -24.19 -0.93 0.90
C LEU A 30 -24.02 -0.80 2.42
N ALA A 31 -24.04 -1.91 3.15
CA ALA A 31 -23.92 -1.94 4.60
C ALA A 31 -22.47 -2.20 5.05
N ASP A 32 -21.55 -1.27 4.74
CA ASP A 32 -20.36 -1.02 5.58
C ASP A 32 -19.58 0.29 5.26
N ARG A 33 -20.31 1.34 4.86
CA ARG A 33 -19.82 2.72 5.02
C ARG A 33 -20.73 3.44 6.00
N SER A 34 -20.38 3.32 7.29
CA SER A 34 -20.98 4.14 8.33
C SER A 34 -20.67 5.62 8.04
N PRO A 35 -21.68 6.50 7.82
CA PRO A 35 -21.42 7.91 7.54
C PRO A 35 -20.85 8.68 8.74
N ASP A 36 -20.91 8.08 9.93
CA ASP A 36 -20.59 8.68 11.22
C ASP A 36 -19.23 8.22 11.80
N ALA A 37 -18.38 7.56 10.99
CA ALA A 37 -16.97 7.43 11.35
C ALA A 37 -16.36 8.84 11.26
N PRO A 38 -15.93 9.47 12.38
CA PRO A 38 -15.42 10.83 12.32
C PRO A 38 -14.15 10.86 11.45
N ASP A 39 -14.01 11.90 10.62
CA ASP A 39 -12.76 12.26 9.94
C ASP A 39 -11.71 12.63 11.01
N ALA A 40 -11.16 11.61 11.66
CA ALA A 40 -10.29 11.76 12.79
C ALA A 40 -8.95 12.32 12.30
N ALA A 41 -8.58 13.48 12.85
CA ALA A 41 -7.51 14.30 12.28
C ALA A 41 -6.17 13.54 12.20
N PRO A 42 -5.39 13.75 11.12
CA PRO A 42 -4.06 13.15 10.98
C PRO A 42 -3.21 13.43 12.22
N THR A 43 -2.64 12.37 12.81
CA THR A 43 -1.93 12.44 14.09
C THR A 43 -0.47 12.07 13.91
N VAL A 44 0.46 12.78 14.55
CA VAL A 44 1.90 12.43 14.54
C VAL A 44 2.18 11.53 15.74
N LEU A 45 2.52 10.26 15.51
CA LEU A 45 2.79 9.29 16.59
C LEU A 45 4.13 9.55 17.30
N LYS A 46 5.11 10.11 16.58
CA LYS A 46 6.48 10.30 17.06
C LYS A 46 7.12 11.51 16.35
N PRO A 47 7.89 12.37 17.06
CA PRO A 47 8.60 13.48 16.42
C PRO A 47 9.51 12.99 15.27
N GLY A 48 9.42 13.65 14.11
CA GLY A 48 10.15 13.29 12.90
C GLY A 48 9.48 12.22 12.02
N CYS A 49 8.35 11.65 12.44
CA CYS A 49 7.48 10.86 11.57
C CYS A 49 6.45 11.75 10.85
N PRO A 50 5.93 11.34 9.67
CA PRO A 50 4.77 11.99 9.07
C PRO A 50 3.53 11.78 9.94
N ALA A 51 2.49 12.58 9.69
CA ALA A 51 1.18 12.31 10.26
C ALA A 51 0.58 11.05 9.63
N VAL A 52 -0.17 10.29 10.43
CA VAL A 52 -0.90 9.09 10.04
C VAL A 52 -2.39 9.31 10.23
N LEU A 53 -3.22 8.69 9.39
CA LEU A 53 -4.67 8.70 9.50
C LEU A 53 -5.10 7.66 10.55
N PRO A 54 -5.75 8.09 11.65
CA PRO A 54 -6.20 7.17 12.69
C PRO A 54 -7.45 6.38 12.28
N GLY A 55 -7.68 5.25 12.95
CA GLY A 55 -8.92 4.48 12.83
C GLY A 55 -9.07 3.59 11.60
N ILE A 56 -8.05 3.48 10.75
CA ILE A 56 -8.09 2.60 9.57
C ILE A 56 -7.61 1.20 9.94
N SER A 57 -8.55 0.33 10.33
CA SER A 57 -8.29 -1.08 10.58
C SER A 57 -7.79 -1.79 9.31
N GLY A 58 -6.81 -2.68 9.43
CA GLY A 58 -6.25 -3.41 8.29
C GLY A 58 -5.30 -2.60 7.39
N ALA A 59 -4.99 -1.34 7.72
CA ALA A 59 -4.08 -0.45 6.98
C ALA A 59 -2.60 -0.93 6.85
N ASN A 60 -2.31 -2.17 7.21
CA ASN A 60 -0.97 -2.74 7.30
C ASN A 60 -0.60 -3.62 6.08
N GLN A 61 -1.28 -3.50 4.94
CA GLN A 61 -1.26 -4.53 3.89
C GLN A 61 -0.49 -4.20 2.61
N ASP A 62 -0.45 -2.96 2.11
CA ASP A 62 0.15 -2.63 0.79
C ASP A 62 1.23 -1.54 0.85
N PHE A 63 2.21 -1.70 1.75
CA PHE A 63 3.44 -0.90 1.70
C PHE A 63 4.61 -1.78 1.27
N PHE A 64 5.09 -1.56 0.05
CA PHE A 64 6.41 -2.04 -0.37
C PHE A 64 7.49 -1.55 0.60
N ASP A 65 8.61 -2.26 0.73
CA ASP A 65 9.72 -1.79 1.56
C ASP A 65 10.47 -0.66 0.83
N LEU A 66 10.39 0.55 1.37
CA LEU A 66 10.97 1.75 0.79
C LEU A 66 11.55 2.67 1.86
N ILE A 67 12.41 3.58 1.41
CA ILE A 67 12.91 4.72 2.19
C ILE A 67 12.89 5.99 1.34
N VAL A 68 12.53 7.13 1.93
CA VAL A 68 12.78 8.45 1.32
C VAL A 68 14.12 9.00 1.81
N TRP A 69 15.01 9.44 0.91
CA TRP A 69 16.29 10.06 1.28
C TRP A 69 16.85 10.98 0.19
N GLU A 70 17.38 12.14 0.59
CA GLU A 70 17.86 13.21 -0.30
C GLU A 70 16.83 13.58 -1.39
N GLY A 71 15.53 13.54 -1.05
CA GLY A 71 14.43 13.84 -1.97
C GLY A 71 14.08 12.73 -2.98
N HIS A 72 14.74 11.57 -2.91
CA HIS A 72 14.41 10.40 -3.72
C HIS A 72 13.64 9.36 -2.90
N THR A 73 12.68 8.67 -3.50
CA THR A 73 12.12 7.43 -2.97
C THR A 73 12.97 6.26 -3.48
N TYR A 74 13.46 5.42 -2.58
CA TYR A 74 14.12 4.16 -2.92
C TYR A 74 13.23 3.00 -2.54
N LEU A 75 12.95 2.14 -3.51
CA LEU A 75 12.15 0.92 -3.37
C LEU A 75 13.07 -0.30 -3.31
N ARG A 76 12.71 -1.35 -2.58
CA ARG A 76 13.46 -2.62 -2.56
C ARG A 76 13.66 -3.13 -3.99
N ALA A 77 14.87 -3.57 -4.31
CA ALA A 77 15.26 -3.79 -5.71
C ALA A 77 14.53 -4.95 -6.41
N ASP A 78 13.89 -5.85 -5.66
CA ASP A 78 13.03 -6.93 -6.10
C ASP A 78 11.55 -6.51 -6.28
N ASP A 79 11.11 -5.45 -5.60
CA ASP A 79 9.80 -4.81 -5.81
C ASP A 79 9.82 -3.81 -7.00
N ALA A 80 11.00 -3.27 -7.35
CA ALA A 80 11.15 -2.24 -8.38
C ALA A 80 11.11 -2.79 -9.82
N GLN A 81 10.17 -2.28 -10.63
CA GLN A 81 9.86 -2.83 -11.96
C GLN A 81 11.01 -2.62 -12.96
N GLY A 82 11.62 -3.72 -13.42
CA GLY A 82 12.69 -3.68 -14.41
C GLY A 82 14.07 -3.35 -13.85
N SER A 83 14.24 -3.35 -12.52
CA SER A 83 15.53 -3.30 -11.83
C SER A 83 16.46 -4.42 -12.32
N THR A 84 17.66 -4.06 -12.81
CA THR A 84 18.70 -5.01 -13.24
C THR A 84 19.99 -4.82 -12.44
N LEU A 85 19.97 -5.18 -11.17
CA LEU A 85 21.17 -5.19 -10.33
C LEU A 85 21.96 -6.51 -10.49
N PRO A 86 23.29 -6.50 -10.27
CA PRO A 86 24.08 -7.73 -10.19
C PRO A 86 23.63 -8.62 -9.04
N GLU A 87 23.71 -9.95 -9.22
CA GLU A 87 23.39 -10.96 -8.18
C GLU A 87 24.15 -10.75 -6.86
N THR A 88 25.34 -10.14 -6.92
CA THR A 88 26.11 -9.77 -5.72
C THR A 88 26.48 -8.29 -5.75
N ILE A 89 25.99 -7.58 -4.76
CA ILE A 89 26.30 -6.17 -4.50
C ILE A 89 27.22 -6.05 -3.28
N ARG A 90 27.99 -4.97 -3.20
CA ARG A 90 28.89 -4.70 -2.07
C ARG A 90 28.68 -3.29 -1.55
N VAL A 91 28.45 -3.16 -0.26
CA VAL A 91 28.33 -1.86 0.41
C VAL A 91 29.69 -1.20 0.68
N GLY A 92 29.65 0.12 0.88
CA GLY A 92 30.76 0.98 1.25
C GLY A 92 30.47 1.71 2.56
N ARG A 93 30.66 3.03 2.58
CA ARG A 93 30.37 3.87 3.76
C ARG A 93 28.87 3.95 4.04
N GLN A 94 28.50 4.10 5.31
CA GLN A 94 27.15 4.51 5.71
C GLN A 94 26.88 5.91 5.11
N VAL A 95 25.72 6.12 4.51
CA VAL A 95 25.27 7.42 3.98
C VAL A 95 24.13 8.00 4.81
N THR A 96 23.24 7.16 5.32
CA THR A 96 22.09 7.59 6.12
C THR A 96 21.64 6.53 7.10
N ARG A 97 20.57 6.80 7.83
CA ARG A 97 19.94 5.92 8.81
C ARG A 97 18.45 6.22 8.88
N VAL A 98 17.60 5.20 8.96
CA VAL A 98 16.15 5.36 9.15
C VAL A 98 15.89 6.20 10.41
N GLY A 99 15.19 7.33 10.26
CA GLY A 99 14.79 8.21 11.36
C GLY A 99 13.40 7.86 11.90
N CYS A 100 12.48 7.55 10.99
CA CYS A 100 11.13 7.08 11.30
C CYS A 100 10.84 5.77 10.55
N SER A 101 10.15 4.84 11.22
CA SER A 101 9.65 3.60 10.63
C SER A 101 8.13 3.59 10.74
N LEU A 102 7.44 3.25 9.65
CA LEU A 102 5.98 3.16 9.60
C LEU A 102 5.47 1.74 9.97
N THR A 103 6.34 0.73 9.95
CA THR A 103 6.07 -0.63 10.46
C THR A 103 6.18 -0.78 11.98
N ASP A 104 6.54 0.27 12.74
CA ASP A 104 6.76 0.18 14.20
C ASP A 104 5.63 -0.62 14.88
N PRO A 105 5.93 -1.83 15.41
CA PRO A 105 4.91 -2.76 15.90
C PRO A 105 4.19 -2.23 17.14
N ALA A 106 4.73 -1.21 17.82
CA ALA A 106 4.04 -0.52 18.91
C ALA A 106 2.84 0.32 18.43
N SER A 107 2.68 0.57 17.12
CA SER A 107 1.51 1.24 16.55
C SER A 107 0.29 0.29 16.51
N THR A 108 -0.43 0.20 17.62
CA THR A 108 -1.56 -0.73 17.82
C THR A 108 -2.92 -0.24 17.30
N ASN A 109 -3.05 1.04 16.94
CA ASN A 109 -4.37 1.71 16.89
C ASN A 109 -5.00 1.84 15.49
N GLY A 110 -4.48 1.14 14.47
CA GLY A 110 -4.91 1.32 13.07
C GLY A 110 -4.41 2.63 12.43
N ASN A 111 -3.51 3.34 13.11
CA ASN A 111 -2.95 4.62 12.66
C ASN A 111 -1.77 4.39 11.69
N ARG A 112 -1.98 3.64 10.59
CA ARG A 112 -0.88 3.20 9.69
C ARG A 112 -0.96 3.70 8.25
N VAL A 113 -2.09 4.27 7.81
CA VAL A 113 -2.10 4.98 6.52
C VAL A 113 -1.42 6.33 6.70
N THR A 114 -0.41 6.61 5.89
CA THR A 114 0.16 7.95 5.73
C THR A 114 0.30 8.23 4.23
N LEU A 115 0.00 9.46 3.82
CA LEU A 115 0.04 9.87 2.42
C LEU A 115 1.37 10.57 2.12
N PRO A 116 1.96 10.37 0.93
CA PRO A 116 3.12 11.14 0.49
C PRO A 116 2.75 12.62 0.26
N PRO A 117 3.74 13.54 0.21
CA PRO A 117 5.17 13.29 0.33
C PRO A 117 5.61 13.01 1.77
N TRP A 118 6.48 12.01 1.96
CA TRP A 118 7.07 11.71 3.26
C TRP A 118 8.37 12.48 3.48
N PRO A 119 8.68 12.87 4.73
CA PRO A 119 9.99 13.41 5.08
C PRO A 119 11.16 12.46 4.81
N ASP A 120 12.33 13.05 4.62
CA ASP A 120 13.61 12.36 4.52
C ASP A 120 13.88 11.45 5.74
N ARG A 121 14.35 10.23 5.47
CA ARG A 121 14.62 9.12 6.40
C ARG A 121 13.38 8.48 7.03
N VAL A 122 12.22 8.62 6.40
CA VAL A 122 11.06 7.75 6.66
C VAL A 122 11.24 6.46 5.85
N ALA A 123 11.09 5.32 6.51
CA ALA A 123 11.02 4.01 5.87
C ALA A 123 9.69 3.31 6.18
N THR A 124 9.21 2.50 5.25
CA THR A 124 7.97 1.72 5.43
C THR A 124 8.24 0.39 6.13
N GLY A 125 9.11 -0.47 5.62
CA GLY A 125 9.35 -1.81 6.15
C GLY A 125 10.42 -1.88 7.24
N LEU A 126 11.49 -1.09 7.11
CA LEU A 126 12.65 -1.17 7.99
C LEU A 126 12.49 -0.49 9.37
N PRO A 127 13.07 -1.04 10.45
CA PRO A 127 13.08 -0.43 11.78
C PRO A 127 13.79 0.93 11.84
N ALA A 128 13.32 1.81 12.73
CA ALA A 128 14.01 3.06 13.03
C ALA A 128 15.42 2.78 13.59
N GLY A 129 16.42 3.49 13.07
CA GLY A 129 17.82 3.27 13.40
C GLY A 129 18.57 2.34 12.44
N THR A 130 17.91 1.73 11.43
CA THR A 130 18.58 0.88 10.42
C THR A 130 19.54 1.70 9.55
N PRO A 131 20.84 1.33 9.45
CA PRO A 131 21.83 2.06 8.65
C PRO A 131 21.70 1.72 7.16
N PHE A 132 21.83 2.75 6.32
CA PHE A 132 21.89 2.62 4.87
C PHE A 132 23.28 3.03 4.36
N TYR A 133 23.78 2.30 3.37
CA TYR A 133 25.13 2.39 2.84
C TYR A 133 25.13 2.67 1.34
N ALA A 134 26.19 3.33 0.85
CA ALA A 134 26.42 3.45 -0.59
C ALA A 134 26.80 2.09 -1.19
N VAL A 135 26.23 1.72 -2.35
CA VAL A 135 26.62 0.51 -3.08
C VAL A 135 27.77 0.80 -4.02
N ARG A 136 28.81 -0.05 -4.01
CA ARG A 136 29.98 0.10 -4.88
C ARG A 136 29.59 -0.09 -6.35
N GLY A 137 29.99 0.86 -7.20
CA GLY A 137 29.66 0.87 -8.63
C GLY A 137 28.46 1.73 -9.00
N PHE A 138 27.67 2.19 -8.01
CA PHE A 138 26.49 3.01 -8.22
C PHE A 138 26.63 4.37 -7.49
N THR A 139 25.89 5.38 -7.92
CA THR A 139 25.72 6.61 -7.14
C THR A 139 24.73 6.37 -6.01
N SER A 140 24.89 7.07 -4.89
CA SER A 140 23.94 6.96 -3.77
C SER A 140 22.55 7.49 -4.15
N SER A 141 22.44 8.38 -5.14
CA SER A 141 21.19 8.85 -5.75
C SER A 141 20.45 7.81 -6.61
N CYS A 142 21.02 6.60 -6.74
CA CYS A 142 20.53 5.54 -7.63
C CYS A 142 20.36 4.22 -6.86
N VAL A 143 21.39 3.74 -6.15
CA VAL A 143 21.28 2.51 -5.34
C VAL A 143 21.86 2.71 -3.95
N LEU A 144 21.06 2.31 -2.95
CA LEU A 144 21.47 2.15 -1.57
C LEU A 144 21.45 0.67 -1.16
N GLY A 145 22.24 0.32 -0.15
CA GLY A 145 22.24 -1.01 0.44
C GLY A 145 21.95 -0.96 1.95
N VAL A 146 21.25 -1.97 2.44
CA VAL A 146 21.06 -2.28 3.86
C VAL A 146 21.69 -3.65 4.14
N GLU A 147 22.38 -3.77 5.27
CA GLU A 147 22.79 -5.06 5.80
C GLU A 147 21.69 -5.59 6.71
N HIS A 148 21.15 -6.77 6.39
CA HIS A 148 20.10 -7.44 7.16
C HIS A 148 20.39 -8.94 7.18
N ASP A 149 20.41 -9.55 8.38
CA ASP A 149 20.71 -10.98 8.59
C ASP A 149 21.95 -11.52 7.84
N ALA A 150 23.00 -10.69 7.78
CA ALA A 150 24.27 -10.89 7.06
C ALA A 150 24.18 -10.91 5.51
N GLU A 151 23.03 -10.60 4.94
CA GLU A 151 22.83 -10.33 3.52
C GLU A 151 22.80 -8.81 3.24
N VAL A 152 23.02 -8.42 1.98
CA VAL A 152 22.88 -7.03 1.53
C VAL A 152 21.62 -6.92 0.67
N ILE A 153 20.63 -6.19 1.16
CA ILE A 153 19.40 -5.85 0.43
C ILE A 153 19.62 -4.52 -0.27
N ALA A 154 19.41 -4.48 -1.60
CA ALA A 154 19.44 -3.24 -2.37
C ALA A 154 18.09 -2.52 -2.37
N TYR A 155 18.18 -1.20 -2.45
CA TYR A 155 17.07 -0.29 -2.69
C TYR A 155 17.46 0.64 -3.85
N VAL A 156 16.61 0.70 -4.88
CA VAL A 156 16.83 1.51 -6.08
C VAL A 156 15.93 2.74 -6.07
N ALA A 157 16.46 3.88 -6.50
CA ALA A 157 15.68 5.12 -6.61
C ALA A 157 14.61 4.94 -7.70
N VAL A 158 13.35 5.21 -7.41
CA VAL A 158 12.21 5.01 -8.33
C VAL A 158 11.36 6.25 -8.52
N ASP A 159 10.67 6.30 -9.65
CA ASP A 159 9.58 7.22 -9.93
C ASP A 159 8.23 6.54 -9.62
N LEU A 160 7.63 6.88 -8.47
CA LEU A 160 6.32 6.34 -8.06
C LEU A 160 5.18 6.84 -8.97
N ASP A 161 5.29 8.05 -9.53
CA ASP A 161 4.25 8.64 -10.39
C ASP A 161 4.19 7.94 -11.76
N HIS A 162 5.30 7.29 -12.18
CA HIS A 162 5.44 6.60 -13.45
C HIS A 162 5.57 5.06 -13.34
N GLY A 163 5.03 4.48 -12.25
CA GLY A 163 4.89 3.03 -12.08
C GLY A 163 6.14 2.34 -11.55
N ASP A 164 6.72 2.90 -10.50
CA ASP A 164 7.82 2.33 -9.71
C ASP A 164 9.08 1.99 -10.54
N ARG A 165 9.28 2.77 -11.61
CA ARG A 165 10.40 2.59 -12.53
C ARG A 165 11.68 3.11 -11.91
N PRO A 166 12.79 2.34 -11.95
CA PRO A 166 14.10 2.84 -11.59
C PRO A 166 14.46 4.13 -12.34
N LEU A 167 14.99 5.09 -11.60
CA LEU A 167 15.55 6.35 -12.12
C LEU A 167 16.97 6.17 -12.71
N CYS A 168 17.49 4.94 -12.66
CA CYS A 168 18.75 4.49 -13.20
C CYS A 168 18.66 3.02 -13.65
#